data_AF-A0A2V5RXY7-F1
#
_entry.id   AF-A0A2V5RXY7-F1
#
_cell.length_a   1.000
_cell.length_b   1.000
_cell.length_c   1.000
_cell.angle_alpha   90.00
_cell.angle_beta   90.00
_cell.angle_gamma   90.00
#
_symmetry.space_group_name_H-M   'P 1'
#
loop_
_entity.id
_entity.type
_entity.pdbx_description
1 polymer ?
#
loop_
_entity_poly.entity_id
_entity_poly.type
_entity_poly.pdbx_seq_one_letter_code
_entity_poly.pdbx_strand_id
1 'polypeptide(L)'
;MEAPEQPTLRSSRVRRWLGHLFREWTIESWRPIAPAFAKPEPSKWNDAQVTLAWLGHATVLINFFGIKILTDPALFPRIGIRLPGFTIGPKRLTAPALEFRELPRIDLVLLSHAHFDHFDLRTLRCFDENTSVISARATSDLLRRTRFRDVTELDWGEAKIFTTAAGKIDISAFPVKHWGARKRHDDYRGYNGYLLESRGGGRRRIIFAGDTALTDSFAELRRYGAIDVAIMSIGAYNPWIRSHCTPEQAIEMASAAGARFIM
;
A
#
# COMPACT_ATOMS: atom_id res chain seq x y z
N MET A 1 35.73 47.33 -18.91
CA MET A 1 35.98 46.07 -19.65
C MET A 1 35.76 44.93 -18.68
N GLU A 2 35.01 43.94 -19.14
CA GLU A 2 34.12 43.04 -18.40
C GLU A 2 34.77 42.22 -17.27
N ALA A 3 34.01 42.03 -16.19
CA ALA A 3 34.27 40.99 -15.21
C ALA A 3 33.91 39.62 -15.82
N PRO A 4 34.71 38.56 -15.60
CA PRO A 4 34.40 37.24 -16.12
C PRO A 4 33.20 36.66 -15.38
N GLU A 5 32.12 36.34 -16.11
CA GLU A 5 31.01 35.55 -15.59
C GLU A 5 31.53 34.17 -15.14
N GLN A 6 31.37 33.88 -13.84
CA GLN A 6 31.67 32.56 -13.30
C GLN A 6 30.59 31.55 -13.75
N PRO A 7 30.99 30.37 -14.24
CA PRO A 7 30.03 29.33 -14.59
C PRO A 7 29.31 28.82 -13.34
N THR A 8 27.99 28.84 -13.39
CA THR A 8 27.10 28.47 -12.28
C THR A 8 27.22 26.98 -11.92
N LEU A 9 27.91 26.68 -10.81
CA LEU A 9 28.15 25.34 -10.23
C LEU A 9 26.86 24.52 -9.93
N ARG A 10 25.67 25.12 -9.98
CA ARG A 10 24.37 24.44 -9.80
C ARG A 10 23.95 23.60 -11.01
N SER A 11 24.30 24.00 -12.23
CA SER A 11 23.80 23.35 -13.45
C SER A 11 24.45 21.99 -13.72
N SER A 12 25.73 21.83 -13.37
CA SER A 12 26.50 20.61 -13.62
C SER A 12 26.11 19.45 -12.70
N ARG A 13 25.81 19.72 -11.41
CA ARG A 13 25.32 18.69 -10.47
C ARG A 13 23.95 18.15 -10.85
N VAL A 14 23.03 19.03 -11.28
CA VAL A 14 21.68 18.64 -11.73
C VAL A 14 21.76 17.82 -13.02
N ARG A 15 22.57 18.21 -14.00
CA ARG A 15 22.79 17.41 -15.23
C ARG A 15 23.41 16.05 -14.93
N ARG A 16 24.36 15.99 -14.00
CA ARG A 16 25.03 14.74 -13.60
C ARG A 16 24.09 13.81 -12.81
N TRP A 17 23.20 14.37 -11.99
CA TRP A 17 22.14 13.62 -11.30
C TRP A 17 21.03 13.14 -12.26
N LEU A 18 20.60 13.96 -13.21
CA LEU A 18 19.66 13.54 -14.25
C LEU A 18 20.26 12.45 -15.15
N GLY A 19 21.55 12.56 -15.51
CA GLY A 19 22.27 11.51 -16.24
C GLY A 19 22.42 10.22 -15.43
N HIS A 20 22.66 10.32 -14.12
CA HIS A 20 22.67 9.17 -13.20
C HIS A 20 21.30 8.50 -13.14
N LEU A 21 20.23 9.27 -12.94
CA LEU A 21 18.86 8.76 -12.91
C LEU A 21 18.46 8.13 -14.24
N PHE A 22 18.85 8.71 -15.37
CA PHE A 22 18.58 8.13 -16.68
C PHE A 22 19.37 6.82 -16.89
N ARG A 23 20.63 6.76 -16.46
CA ARG A 23 21.46 5.56 -16.49
C ARG A 23 20.91 4.45 -15.58
N GLU A 24 20.49 4.77 -14.36
CA GLU A 24 19.85 3.79 -13.49
C GLU A 24 18.49 3.36 -14.02
N TRP A 25 17.67 4.30 -14.51
CA TRP A 25 16.38 3.97 -15.10
C TRP A 25 16.51 3.07 -16.32
N THR A 26 17.53 3.30 -17.16
CA THR A 26 17.83 2.43 -18.29
C THR A 26 18.29 1.06 -17.81
N ILE A 27 19.33 0.97 -16.98
CA ILE A 27 19.83 -0.31 -16.43
C ILE A 27 18.70 -1.11 -15.76
N GLU A 28 17.93 -0.47 -14.87
CA GLU A 28 16.80 -1.09 -14.18
C GLU A 28 15.68 -1.48 -15.16
N SER A 29 15.46 -0.71 -16.22
CA SER A 29 14.47 -1.06 -17.25
C SER A 29 14.83 -2.29 -18.07
N TRP A 30 16.13 -2.61 -18.22
CA TRP A 30 16.60 -3.82 -18.91
C TRP A 30 16.73 -5.05 -18.00
N ARG A 31 16.85 -4.87 -16.68
CA ARG A 31 16.96 -5.98 -15.71
C ARG A 31 15.75 -6.92 -15.77
N PRO A 32 15.90 -8.25 -15.87
CA PRO A 32 14.74 -9.15 -15.81
C PRO A 32 14.03 -9.04 -14.45
N ILE A 33 12.71 -9.22 -14.44
CA ILE A 33 11.93 -9.31 -13.21
C ILE A 33 12.22 -10.68 -12.58
N ALA A 34 12.76 -10.69 -11.36
CA ALA A 34 13.00 -11.93 -10.63
C ALA A 34 11.67 -12.64 -10.31
N PRO A 35 11.62 -13.98 -10.26
CA PRO A 35 10.41 -14.69 -9.84
C PRO A 35 10.09 -14.39 -8.37
N ALA A 36 8.81 -14.55 -7.99
CA ALA A 36 8.42 -14.47 -6.59
C ALA A 36 9.13 -15.55 -5.75
N PHE A 37 9.53 -15.19 -4.53
CA PHE A 37 10.22 -16.12 -3.62
C PHE A 37 9.35 -17.32 -3.22
N ALA A 38 8.07 -17.07 -2.98
CA ALA A 38 7.09 -18.08 -2.62
C ALA A 38 5.76 -17.76 -3.32
N LYS A 39 4.96 -18.80 -3.57
CA LYS A 39 3.64 -18.69 -4.16
C LYS A 39 2.60 -19.26 -3.19
N PRO A 40 1.69 -18.44 -2.63
CA PRO A 40 0.65 -18.94 -1.75
C PRO A 40 -0.40 -19.74 -2.52
N GLU A 41 -1.14 -20.60 -1.81
CA GLU A 41 -2.25 -21.38 -2.36
C GLU A 41 -3.58 -21.06 -1.63
N PRO A 42 -4.25 -19.94 -1.98
CA PRO A 42 -5.43 -19.47 -1.24
C PRO A 42 -6.60 -20.45 -1.20
N SER A 43 -6.71 -21.36 -2.17
CA SER A 43 -7.73 -22.42 -2.21
C SER A 43 -7.60 -23.47 -1.10
N LYS A 44 -6.44 -23.56 -0.46
CA LYS A 44 -6.16 -24.49 0.66
C LYS A 44 -6.35 -23.83 2.04
N TRP A 45 -6.68 -22.55 2.09
CA TRP A 45 -6.78 -21.82 3.35
C TRP A 45 -8.04 -22.19 4.12
N ASN A 46 -7.94 -22.21 5.45
CA ASN A 46 -9.06 -22.45 6.33
C ASN A 46 -9.79 -21.13 6.66
N ASP A 47 -11.05 -21.02 6.25
CA ASP A 47 -11.89 -19.84 6.48
C ASP A 47 -12.30 -19.67 7.96
N ALA A 48 -12.00 -20.62 8.84
CA ALA A 48 -12.14 -20.45 10.30
C ALA A 48 -10.91 -19.78 10.95
N GLN A 49 -9.89 -19.39 10.18
CA GLN A 49 -8.65 -18.80 10.66
C GLN A 49 -8.33 -17.49 9.95
N VAL A 50 -7.34 -16.78 10.50
CA VAL A 50 -6.71 -15.64 9.84
C VAL A 50 -5.46 -16.14 9.12
N THR A 51 -5.32 -15.84 7.83
CA THR A 51 -4.15 -16.20 7.02
C THR A 51 -3.71 -15.01 6.18
N LEU A 52 -2.42 -14.73 6.12
CA LEU A 52 -1.85 -13.62 5.36
C LEU A 52 -0.82 -14.17 4.38
N ALA A 53 -0.76 -13.58 3.18
CA ALA A 53 0.30 -13.84 2.22
C ALA A 53 0.79 -12.54 1.57
N TRP A 54 2.10 -12.34 1.59
CA TRP A 54 2.73 -11.22 0.91
C TRP A 54 2.77 -11.48 -0.60
N LEU A 55 2.15 -10.62 -1.39
CA LEU A 55 2.19 -10.70 -2.85
C LEU A 55 3.25 -9.76 -3.46
N GLY A 56 3.91 -8.94 -2.65
CA GLY A 56 4.96 -8.00 -3.03
C GLY A 56 4.56 -6.55 -2.81
N HIS A 57 5.55 -5.69 -2.51
CA HIS A 57 5.34 -4.29 -2.10
C HIS A 57 4.39 -4.22 -0.89
N ALA A 58 3.40 -3.32 -0.90
CA ALA A 58 2.35 -3.23 0.13
C ALA A 58 1.15 -4.16 -0.14
N THR A 59 1.22 -5.03 -1.15
CA THR A 59 0.13 -5.95 -1.47
C THR A 59 0.18 -7.20 -0.61
N VAL A 60 -0.79 -7.31 0.30
CA VAL A 60 -0.99 -8.48 1.17
C VAL A 60 -2.39 -9.02 0.93
N LEU A 61 -2.47 -10.31 0.62
CA LEU A 61 -3.73 -11.06 0.58
C LEU A 61 -4.04 -11.59 1.97
N ILE A 62 -5.19 -11.21 2.51
CA ILE A 62 -5.63 -11.55 3.85
C ILE A 62 -6.92 -12.37 3.73
N ASN A 63 -6.91 -13.58 4.26
CA ASN A 63 -8.11 -14.30 4.63
C ASN A 63 -8.41 -13.97 6.09
N PHE A 64 -9.50 -13.23 6.32
CA PHE A 64 -9.95 -12.86 7.65
C PHE A 64 -11.27 -13.55 7.95
N PHE A 65 -11.18 -14.78 8.48
CA PHE A 65 -12.34 -15.63 8.76
C PHE A 65 -13.27 -15.77 7.53
N GLY A 66 -12.69 -16.11 6.38
CA GLY A 66 -13.41 -16.28 5.12
C GLY A 66 -13.50 -15.02 4.26
N ILE A 67 -13.47 -13.83 4.87
CA ILE A 67 -13.47 -12.54 4.14
C ILE A 67 -12.12 -12.36 3.44
N LYS A 68 -12.10 -12.29 2.11
CA LYS A 68 -10.88 -12.12 1.32
C LYS A 68 -10.61 -10.64 1.10
N ILE A 69 -9.53 -10.13 1.71
CA ILE A 69 -9.14 -8.72 1.70
C ILE A 69 -7.79 -8.59 0.98
N LEU A 70 -7.64 -7.56 0.16
CA LEU A 70 -6.39 -7.25 -0.53
C LEU A 70 -5.97 -5.80 -0.23
N THR A 71 -4.76 -5.61 0.29
CA THR A 71 -4.21 -4.27 0.56
C THR A 71 -3.47 -3.75 -0.67
N ASP A 72 -3.59 -2.44 -0.96
CA ASP A 72 -2.77 -1.68 -1.92
C ASP A 72 -2.27 -2.49 -3.14
N PRO A 73 -3.18 -2.97 -4.00
CA PRO A 73 -2.84 -3.98 -4.99
C PRO A 73 -2.05 -3.41 -6.17
N ALA A 74 -0.81 -3.87 -6.34
CA ALA A 74 0.09 -3.54 -7.45
C ALA A 74 0.68 -4.82 -8.08
N LEU A 75 -0.08 -5.44 -9.00
CA LEU A 75 0.22 -6.78 -9.52
C LEU A 75 0.85 -6.79 -10.91
N PHE A 76 0.96 -5.64 -11.57
CA PHE A 76 1.55 -5.57 -12.91
C PHE A 76 3.06 -5.27 -12.88
N PRO A 77 3.78 -5.54 -13.99
CA PRO A 77 5.23 -5.31 -14.07
C PRO A 77 5.68 -3.86 -13.83
N ARG A 78 4.81 -2.88 -14.07
CA ARG A 78 5.09 -1.45 -13.94
C ARG A 78 3.92 -0.73 -13.31
N ILE A 79 4.25 0.19 -12.41
CA ILE A 79 3.33 1.18 -11.83
C ILE A 79 3.60 2.55 -12.45
N GLY A 80 2.59 3.41 -12.51
CA GLY A 80 2.75 4.77 -13.05
C GLY A 80 1.65 5.22 -14.00
N ILE A 81 2.00 6.16 -14.89
CA ILE A 81 1.06 6.76 -15.84
C ILE A 81 0.83 5.78 -16.99
N ARG A 82 -0.44 5.42 -17.20
CA ARG A 82 -0.85 4.52 -18.29
C ARG A 82 -1.06 5.31 -19.59
N LEU A 83 -0.39 4.86 -20.64
CA LEU A 83 -0.59 5.28 -22.03
C LEU A 83 -1.12 4.10 -22.86
N PRO A 84 -1.62 4.32 -24.08
CA PRO A 84 -2.00 3.23 -24.98
C PRO A 84 -0.82 2.26 -25.18
N GLY A 85 -0.99 1.00 -24.80
CA GLY A 85 0.01 -0.06 -24.99
C GLY A 85 1.12 -0.16 -23.92
N PHE A 86 1.32 0.82 -23.03
CA PHE A 86 2.38 0.76 -22.01
C PHE A 86 2.16 1.64 -20.78
N THR A 87 2.97 1.41 -19.73
CA THR A 87 2.98 2.20 -18.49
C THR A 87 4.33 2.91 -18.35
N ILE A 88 4.31 4.23 -18.15
CA ILE A 88 5.48 5.01 -17.78
C ILE A 88 5.59 5.05 -16.26
N GLY A 89 6.67 4.47 -15.76
CA GLY A 89 7.03 4.52 -14.35
C GLY A 89 7.93 3.37 -13.93
N PRO A 90 8.17 3.22 -12.63
CA PRO A 90 9.04 2.19 -12.08
C PRO A 90 8.58 0.78 -12.48
N LYS A 91 9.56 -0.05 -12.84
CA LYS A 91 9.37 -1.49 -13.04
C LYS A 91 9.68 -2.20 -11.73
N ARG A 92 8.86 -3.16 -11.34
CA ARG A 92 9.12 -3.98 -10.16
C ARG A 92 10.35 -4.87 -10.36
N LEU A 93 11.09 -5.13 -9.29
CA LEU A 93 12.28 -5.98 -9.31
C LEU A 93 11.93 -7.48 -9.21
N THR A 94 10.88 -7.81 -8.47
CA THR A 94 10.45 -9.20 -8.18
C THR A 94 8.99 -9.32 -8.54
N ALA A 95 8.58 -10.32 -9.33
CA ALA A 95 7.22 -10.60 -9.75
C ALA A 95 6.26 -10.75 -8.56
N PRO A 96 4.95 -10.50 -8.73
CA PRO A 96 4.02 -10.75 -7.65
C PRO A 96 3.94 -12.24 -7.34
N ALA A 97 3.66 -12.58 -6.08
CA ALA A 97 3.50 -13.99 -5.70
C ALA A 97 2.28 -14.64 -6.39
N LEU A 98 1.28 -13.84 -6.75
CA LEU A 98 0.12 -14.22 -7.56
C LEU A 98 -0.14 -13.17 -8.64
N GLU A 99 -0.43 -13.60 -9.85
CA GLU A 99 -1.04 -12.74 -10.87
C GLU A 99 -2.51 -12.47 -10.53
N PHE A 100 -3.09 -11.42 -11.12
CA PHE A 100 -4.50 -11.07 -10.87
C PHE A 100 -5.47 -12.25 -11.10
N ARG A 101 -5.25 -13.02 -12.17
CA ARG A 101 -6.09 -14.19 -12.52
C ARG A 101 -5.96 -15.37 -11.54
N GLU A 102 -4.96 -15.34 -10.67
CA GLU A 102 -4.68 -16.37 -9.68
C GLU A 102 -5.21 -15.98 -8.29
N LEU A 103 -5.71 -14.76 -8.13
CA LEU A 103 -6.35 -14.33 -6.91
C LEU A 103 -7.65 -15.12 -6.68
N PRO A 104 -7.99 -15.44 -5.42
CA PRO A 104 -9.35 -15.81 -5.09
C PRO A 104 -10.30 -14.63 -5.34
N ARG A 105 -11.61 -14.87 -5.27
CA ARG A 105 -12.58 -13.77 -5.26
C ARG A 105 -12.28 -12.85 -4.08
N ILE A 106 -12.01 -11.58 -4.36
CA ILE A 106 -11.70 -10.55 -3.35
C ILE A 106 -12.99 -9.84 -2.97
N ASP A 107 -13.31 -9.81 -1.68
CA ASP A 107 -14.48 -9.12 -1.16
C ASP A 107 -14.19 -7.64 -0.93
N LEU A 108 -13.00 -7.31 -0.41
CA LEU A 108 -12.62 -5.96 -0.01
C LEU A 108 -11.20 -5.62 -0.47
N VAL A 109 -11.03 -4.44 -1.06
CA VAL A 109 -9.73 -3.82 -1.27
C VAL A 109 -9.56 -2.68 -0.28
N LEU A 110 -8.40 -2.61 0.40
CA LEU A 110 -8.00 -1.49 1.23
C LEU A 110 -6.94 -0.66 0.50
N LEU A 111 -7.17 0.65 0.38
CA LEU A 111 -6.26 1.60 -0.28
C LEU A 111 -5.77 2.64 0.71
N SER A 112 -4.50 2.56 1.10
CA SER A 112 -3.92 3.45 2.12
C SER A 112 -3.79 4.89 1.64
N HIS A 113 -3.32 5.13 0.41
CA HIS A 113 -3.12 6.47 -0.16
C HIS A 113 -3.00 6.42 -1.69
N ALA A 114 -2.92 7.57 -2.36
CA ALA A 114 -3.07 7.64 -3.81
C ALA A 114 -1.78 7.47 -4.66
N HIS A 115 -0.62 7.14 -4.07
CA HIS A 115 0.61 6.93 -4.86
C HIS A 115 0.45 5.78 -5.85
N PHE A 116 1.25 5.79 -6.92
CA PHE A 116 1.08 4.85 -8.04
C PHE A 116 1.31 3.39 -7.68
N ASP A 117 2.15 3.13 -6.69
CA ASP A 117 2.55 1.83 -6.16
C ASP A 117 1.60 1.30 -5.07
N HIS A 118 0.75 2.15 -4.49
CA HIS A 118 -0.31 1.77 -3.55
C HIS A 118 -1.71 1.82 -4.18
N PHE A 119 -1.84 2.55 -5.29
CA PHE A 119 -3.09 2.80 -6.00
C PHE A 119 -2.88 2.53 -7.51
N ASP A 120 -2.54 1.28 -7.86
CA ASP A 120 -2.32 0.90 -9.25
C ASP A 120 -3.65 0.73 -9.99
N LEU A 121 -4.04 1.78 -10.73
CA LEU A 121 -5.25 1.79 -11.55
C LEU A 121 -5.29 0.67 -12.59
N ARG A 122 -4.15 0.10 -12.98
CA ARG A 122 -4.16 -1.05 -13.90
C ARG A 122 -4.70 -2.29 -13.19
N THR A 123 -4.21 -2.58 -11.99
CA THR A 123 -4.72 -3.66 -11.14
C THR A 123 -6.17 -3.40 -10.72
N LEU A 124 -6.49 -2.18 -10.28
CA LEU A 124 -7.83 -1.85 -9.77
C LEU A 124 -8.94 -1.96 -10.81
N ARG A 125 -8.64 -1.74 -12.10
CA ARG A 125 -9.62 -1.89 -13.20
C ARG A 125 -9.93 -3.34 -13.56
N CYS A 126 -9.19 -4.30 -13.04
CA CYS A 126 -9.45 -5.72 -13.28
C CYS A 126 -10.56 -6.29 -12.38
N PHE A 127 -10.88 -5.62 -11.27
CA PHE A 127 -11.99 -6.00 -10.39
C PHE A 127 -13.35 -5.64 -10.97
N ASP A 128 -14.38 -6.34 -10.49
CA ASP A 128 -15.77 -6.23 -10.92
C ASP A 128 -16.70 -5.80 -9.76
N GLU A 129 -18.01 -5.86 -9.98
CA GLU A 129 -19.07 -5.53 -9.03
C GLU A 129 -19.19 -6.51 -7.85
N ASN A 130 -18.29 -7.49 -7.75
CA ASN A 130 -18.21 -8.37 -6.59
C ASN A 130 -17.32 -7.83 -5.47
N THR A 131 -16.46 -6.87 -5.78
CA THR A 131 -15.46 -6.33 -4.86
C THR A 131 -15.84 -4.94 -4.40
N SER A 132 -15.69 -4.68 -3.11
CA SER A 132 -15.86 -3.36 -2.49
C SER A 132 -14.51 -2.72 -2.19
N VAL A 133 -14.47 -1.40 -2.02
CA VAL A 133 -13.23 -0.66 -1.70
C VAL A 133 -13.45 0.22 -0.48
N ILE A 134 -12.46 0.20 0.41
CA ILE A 134 -12.26 1.26 1.41
C ILE A 134 -10.95 1.98 1.07
N SER A 135 -10.99 3.30 0.98
CA SER A 135 -9.85 4.13 0.58
C SER A 135 -9.72 5.34 1.50
N ALA A 136 -8.58 6.03 1.45
CA ALA A 136 -8.40 7.29 2.15
C ALA A 136 -9.30 8.40 1.57
N ARG A 137 -9.62 9.39 2.42
CA ARG A 137 -10.42 10.55 2.05
C ARG A 137 -9.94 11.24 0.75
N ALA A 138 -10.90 11.66 -0.06
CA ALA A 138 -10.68 12.38 -1.32
C ALA A 138 -9.77 11.63 -2.31
N THR A 139 -10.04 10.34 -2.54
CA THR A 139 -9.33 9.50 -3.53
C THR A 139 -10.25 8.72 -4.48
N SER A 140 -11.56 8.67 -4.20
CA SER A 140 -12.59 7.98 -4.98
C SER A 140 -12.75 8.53 -6.39
N ASP A 141 -12.36 9.77 -6.65
CA ASP A 141 -12.34 10.35 -8.00
C ASP A 141 -11.42 9.56 -8.95
N LEU A 142 -10.38 8.92 -8.42
CA LEU A 142 -9.48 8.04 -9.18
C LEU A 142 -10.13 6.71 -9.58
N LEU A 143 -11.20 6.30 -8.87
CA LEU A 143 -11.90 5.02 -9.06
C LEU A 143 -13.09 5.12 -10.02
N ARG A 144 -13.42 6.30 -10.56
CA ARG A 144 -14.60 6.51 -11.43
C ARG A 144 -14.70 5.58 -12.65
N ARG A 145 -13.60 4.97 -13.09
CA ARG A 145 -13.53 4.04 -14.24
C ARG A 145 -13.32 2.58 -13.83
N THR A 146 -13.64 2.25 -12.59
CA THR A 146 -13.62 0.88 -12.06
C THR A 146 -15.05 0.37 -11.93
N ARG A 147 -15.21 -0.93 -11.67
CA ARG A 147 -16.52 -1.60 -11.57
C ARG A 147 -16.88 -2.02 -10.14
N PHE A 148 -16.16 -1.53 -9.14
CA PHE A 148 -16.38 -1.92 -7.75
C PHE A 148 -17.84 -1.75 -7.32
N ARG A 149 -18.31 -2.65 -6.46
CA ARG A 149 -19.67 -2.64 -5.90
C ARG A 149 -19.96 -1.35 -5.16
N ASP A 150 -19.06 -1.00 -4.26
CA ASP A 150 -19.11 0.21 -3.45
C ASP A 150 -17.69 0.72 -3.19
N VAL A 151 -17.58 2.03 -3.11
CA VAL A 151 -16.36 2.75 -2.74
C VAL A 151 -16.69 3.57 -1.52
N THR A 152 -15.97 3.36 -0.43
CA THR A 152 -16.08 4.20 0.77
C THR A 152 -14.75 4.84 1.08
N GLU A 153 -14.79 6.15 1.28
CA GLU A 153 -13.66 6.89 1.82
C GLU A 153 -13.77 6.94 3.34
N LEU A 154 -12.63 6.81 4.02
CA LEU A 154 -12.52 7.07 5.45
C LEU A 154 -11.44 8.14 5.69
N ASP A 155 -11.73 9.09 6.57
CA ASP A 155 -10.75 9.97 7.20
C ASP A 155 -10.30 9.40 8.56
N TRP A 156 -9.27 9.98 9.16
CA TRP A 156 -8.77 9.52 10.46
C TRP A 156 -9.83 9.57 11.55
N GLY A 157 -9.94 8.48 12.31
CA GLY A 157 -10.94 8.33 13.36
C GLY A 157 -12.29 7.79 12.87
N GLU A 158 -12.51 7.72 11.55
CA GLU A 158 -13.70 7.09 10.98
C GLU A 158 -13.55 5.57 10.89
N ALA A 159 -14.69 4.87 10.90
CA ALA A 159 -14.74 3.43 10.78
C ALA A 159 -15.93 2.97 9.95
N LYS A 160 -15.80 1.81 9.30
CA LYS A 160 -16.87 1.13 8.57
C LYS A 160 -16.95 -0.32 9.01
N ILE A 161 -18.17 -0.78 9.27
CA ILE A 161 -18.46 -2.20 9.39
C ILE A 161 -18.67 -2.74 7.97
N PHE A 162 -17.80 -3.65 7.53
CA PHE A 162 -17.94 -4.34 6.27
C PHE A 162 -18.62 -5.70 6.49
N THR A 163 -19.69 -5.96 5.74
CA THR A 163 -20.51 -7.18 5.89
C THR A 163 -20.49 -7.97 4.59
N THR A 164 -20.24 -9.27 4.69
CA THR A 164 -20.30 -10.24 3.58
C THR A 164 -21.11 -11.46 4.00
N ALA A 165 -21.27 -12.43 3.10
CA ALA A 165 -21.83 -13.74 3.44
C ALA A 165 -20.95 -14.52 4.44
N ALA A 166 -19.64 -14.28 4.47
CA ALA A 166 -18.71 -14.94 5.38
C ALA A 166 -18.74 -14.35 6.80
N GLY A 167 -19.13 -13.08 6.96
CA GLY A 167 -19.20 -12.44 8.27
C GLY A 167 -19.08 -10.92 8.24
N LYS A 168 -18.74 -10.35 9.40
CA LYS A 168 -18.58 -8.89 9.60
C LYS A 168 -17.20 -8.57 10.15
N ILE A 169 -16.60 -7.50 9.63
CA ILE A 169 -15.31 -6.97 10.08
C ILE A 169 -15.41 -5.47 10.26
N ASP A 170 -14.82 -4.96 11.34
CA ASP A 170 -14.72 -3.52 11.59
C ASP A 170 -13.40 -3.00 11.01
N ILE A 171 -13.47 -1.97 10.19
CA ILE A 171 -12.33 -1.32 9.56
C ILE A 171 -12.26 0.11 10.07
N SER A 172 -11.24 0.45 10.86
CA SER A 172 -11.03 1.81 11.38
C SER A 172 -9.81 2.46 10.72
N ALA A 173 -9.96 3.68 10.23
CA ALA A 173 -8.84 4.47 9.72
C ALA A 173 -8.15 5.22 10.88
N PHE A 174 -6.82 5.19 10.91
CA PHE A 174 -6.02 5.87 11.92
C PHE A 174 -4.87 6.69 11.29
N PRO A 175 -4.39 7.73 11.99
CA PRO A 175 -3.35 8.60 11.45
C PRO A 175 -2.01 7.89 11.30
N VAL A 176 -1.39 8.12 10.14
CA VAL A 176 0.01 7.76 9.84
C VAL A 176 0.76 9.00 9.38
N LYS A 177 2.09 8.94 9.25
CA LYS A 177 2.91 10.09 8.86
C LYS A 177 3.38 9.95 7.42
N HIS A 178 2.56 10.43 6.48
CA HIS A 178 2.81 10.34 5.05
C HIS A 178 2.15 11.51 4.27
N TRP A 179 1.94 11.36 2.95
CA TRP A 179 1.17 12.31 2.14
C TRP A 179 0.37 11.58 1.05
N GLY A 180 -0.83 12.06 0.73
CA GLY A 180 -1.80 11.31 -0.07
C GLY A 180 -1.79 11.57 -1.58
N ALA A 181 -0.76 12.23 -2.11
CA ALA A 181 -0.74 12.73 -3.46
C ALA A 181 -0.90 11.64 -4.55
N ARG A 182 -1.34 12.01 -5.75
CA ARG A 182 -1.31 11.21 -6.98
C ARG A 182 -0.39 11.84 -8.02
N LYS A 183 -0.30 13.17 -8.02
CA LYS A 183 0.54 13.99 -8.87
C LYS A 183 1.51 14.79 -7.97
N ARG A 184 2.33 15.66 -8.54
CA ARG A 184 3.27 16.47 -7.75
C ARG A 184 2.63 17.60 -6.93
N HIS A 185 1.38 17.96 -7.21
CA HIS A 185 0.74 19.17 -6.67
C HIS A 185 -0.61 18.91 -5.97
N ASP A 186 -1.05 17.66 -5.81
CA ASP A 186 -2.26 17.38 -5.05
C ASP A 186 -1.94 17.14 -3.57
N ASP A 187 -2.27 18.14 -2.77
CA ASP A 187 -2.11 18.18 -1.30
C ASP A 187 -3.40 17.91 -0.54
N TYR A 188 -4.54 17.80 -1.23
CA TYR A 188 -5.87 17.63 -0.63
C TYR A 188 -6.25 16.17 -0.33
N ARG A 189 -5.45 15.21 -0.79
CA ARG A 189 -5.76 13.78 -0.69
C ARG A 189 -5.27 13.20 0.63
N GLY A 190 -6.12 12.38 1.26
CA GLY A 190 -5.82 11.70 2.51
C GLY A 190 -4.89 10.50 2.35
N TYR A 191 -4.45 9.98 3.48
CA TYR A 191 -3.58 8.80 3.61
C TYR A 191 -3.82 8.14 4.96
N ASN A 192 -3.97 6.82 5.01
CA ASN A 192 -4.45 6.12 6.20
C ASN A 192 -3.59 4.90 6.54
N GLY A 193 -3.47 4.62 7.83
CA GLY A 193 -3.38 3.26 8.32
C GLY A 193 -4.78 2.69 8.61
N TYR A 194 -4.93 1.38 8.58
CA TYR A 194 -6.18 0.68 8.88
C TYR A 194 -6.01 -0.34 10.00
N LEU A 195 -6.93 -0.31 10.97
CA LEU A 195 -7.12 -1.37 11.95
C LEU A 195 -8.31 -2.24 11.53
N LEU A 196 -8.04 -3.52 11.29
CA LEU A 196 -9.02 -4.55 11.00
C LEU A 196 -9.34 -5.30 12.29
N GLU A 197 -10.60 -5.35 12.71
CA GLU A 197 -11.03 -6.02 13.95
C GLU A 197 -12.17 -7.01 13.69
N SER A 198 -12.04 -8.23 14.22
CA SER A 198 -13.13 -9.22 14.20
C SER A 198 -14.20 -8.89 15.24
N ARG A 199 -15.46 -9.16 14.92
CA ARG A 199 -16.57 -9.05 15.87
C ARG A 199 -16.79 -10.36 16.63
N GLY A 200 -17.20 -10.28 17.89
CA GLY A 200 -17.47 -11.45 18.76
C GLY A 200 -16.44 -11.68 19.87
N GLY A 201 -16.54 -12.82 20.57
CA GLY A 201 -15.58 -13.22 21.60
C GLY A 201 -14.23 -13.61 20.99
N GLY A 202 -13.11 -13.22 21.63
CA GLY A 202 -11.76 -13.52 21.12
C GLY A 202 -11.36 -12.68 19.90
N ARG A 203 -11.49 -11.35 20.02
CA ARG A 203 -11.20 -10.39 18.94
C ARG A 203 -9.79 -10.57 18.35
N ARG A 204 -9.73 -10.73 17.03
CA ARG A 204 -8.51 -10.67 16.23
C ARG A 204 -8.32 -9.29 15.65
N ARG A 205 -7.08 -8.81 15.63
CA ARG A 205 -6.73 -7.49 15.14
C ARG A 205 -5.50 -7.49 14.26
N ILE A 206 -5.60 -6.83 13.12
CA ILE A 206 -4.49 -6.63 12.18
C ILE A 206 -4.36 -5.14 11.91
N ILE A 207 -3.14 -4.64 11.97
CA ILE A 207 -2.80 -3.31 11.48
C ILE A 207 -2.30 -3.45 10.04
N PHE A 208 -2.80 -2.60 9.15
CA PHE A 208 -2.20 -2.32 7.87
C PHE A 208 -1.77 -0.84 7.85
N ALA A 209 -0.45 -0.58 7.90
CA ALA A 209 0.05 0.78 8.07
C ALA A 209 0.10 1.62 6.79
N GLY A 210 0.07 0.99 5.61
CA GLY A 210 0.47 1.66 4.39
C GLY A 210 1.92 2.17 4.49
N ASP A 211 2.20 3.32 3.89
CA ASP A 211 3.46 4.03 4.11
C ASP A 211 3.37 5.02 5.26
N THR A 212 4.42 5.04 6.08
CA THR A 212 4.52 5.96 7.20
C THR A 212 5.97 6.17 7.61
N ALA A 213 6.31 7.38 8.04
CA ALA A 213 7.49 7.64 8.88
C ALA A 213 7.17 7.36 10.36
N LEU A 214 8.21 7.42 11.19
CA LEU A 214 8.06 7.32 12.65
C LEU A 214 7.06 8.36 13.19
N THR A 215 6.10 7.87 13.97
CA THR A 215 5.00 8.63 14.58
C THR A 215 4.50 7.91 15.84
N ASP A 216 3.96 8.66 16.80
CA ASP A 216 3.45 8.14 18.07
C ASP A 216 2.04 7.56 17.97
N SER A 217 1.35 7.74 16.83
CA SER A 217 -0.06 7.35 16.64
C SER A 217 -0.32 5.84 16.83
N PHE A 218 0.70 4.99 16.62
CA PHE A 218 0.59 3.56 16.84
C PHE A 218 0.36 3.19 18.31
N ALA A 219 0.91 3.97 19.25
CA ALA A 219 0.73 3.74 20.68
C ALA A 219 -0.74 3.84 21.09
N GLU A 220 -1.51 4.71 20.44
CA GLU A 220 -2.94 4.88 20.71
C GLU A 220 -3.76 3.63 20.37
N LEU A 221 -3.27 2.79 19.45
CA LEU A 221 -3.98 1.58 19.03
C LEU A 221 -4.06 0.53 20.15
N ARG A 222 -3.21 0.63 21.18
CA ARG A 222 -3.30 -0.22 22.38
C ARG A 222 -4.66 -0.14 23.07
N ARG A 223 -5.39 0.98 22.93
CA ARG A 223 -6.73 1.14 23.51
C ARG A 223 -7.73 0.12 22.99
N TYR A 224 -7.50 -0.43 21.80
CA TYR A 224 -8.35 -1.48 21.23
C TYR A 224 -8.04 -2.86 21.86
N GLY A 225 -6.86 -3.07 22.44
CA GLY A 225 -6.42 -4.33 23.03
C GLY A 225 -5.29 -4.97 22.24
N ALA A 226 -5.07 -6.27 22.44
CA ALA A 226 -3.98 -7.00 21.77
C ALA A 226 -4.13 -6.95 20.24
N ILE A 227 -3.01 -6.63 19.56
CA ILE A 227 -2.87 -6.67 18.11
C ILE A 227 -2.14 -7.96 17.73
N ASP A 228 -2.71 -8.78 16.84
CA ASP A 228 -2.07 -10.03 16.44
C ASP A 228 -0.90 -9.77 15.49
N VAL A 229 -1.11 -8.96 14.45
CA VAL A 229 -0.11 -8.68 13.40
C VAL A 229 -0.15 -7.21 13.02
N ALA A 230 1.03 -6.59 12.86
CA ALA A 230 1.19 -5.30 12.20
C ALA A 230 1.92 -5.48 10.86
N ILE A 231 1.25 -5.10 9.77
CA ILE A 231 1.82 -5.07 8.41
C ILE A 231 2.44 -3.68 8.22
N MET A 232 3.76 -3.62 8.09
CA MET A 232 4.54 -2.38 8.09
C MET A 232 5.42 -2.26 6.84
N SER A 233 5.57 -1.06 6.30
CA SER A 233 6.61 -0.81 5.29
C SER A 233 7.98 -0.65 5.97
N ILE A 234 9.04 -1.19 5.35
CA ILE A 234 10.42 -1.15 5.86
C ILE A 234 11.43 -0.59 4.84
N GLY A 235 10.93 -0.10 3.71
CA GLY A 235 11.72 0.34 2.56
C GLY A 235 11.57 1.83 2.25
N ALA A 236 12.24 2.28 1.18
CA ALA A 236 12.15 3.64 0.63
C ALA A 236 12.54 4.82 1.57
N TYR A 237 13.00 4.55 2.80
CA TYR A 237 13.34 5.58 3.79
C TYR A 237 14.55 6.46 3.45
N ASN A 238 15.40 6.11 2.48
CA ASN A 238 16.52 6.95 2.07
C ASN A 238 16.33 7.44 0.63
N PRO A 239 16.19 8.76 0.37
CA PRO A 239 16.26 9.90 1.31
C PRO A 239 14.91 10.27 1.97
N TRP A 240 13.86 9.46 1.82
CA TRP A 240 12.48 9.82 2.18
C TRP A 240 12.08 9.54 3.63
N ILE A 241 13.03 9.62 4.58
CA ILE A 241 12.84 9.25 6.00
C ILE A 241 11.74 10.05 6.71
N ARG A 242 11.39 11.21 6.16
CA ARG A 242 10.32 12.07 6.69
C ARG A 242 8.92 11.49 6.46
N SER A 243 8.81 10.48 5.61
CA SER A 243 7.53 9.89 5.21
C SER A 243 7.56 8.36 5.05
N HIS A 244 8.73 7.72 5.11
CA HIS A 244 8.89 6.28 5.21
C HIS A 244 9.82 5.93 6.37
N CYS A 245 9.49 4.90 7.13
CA CYS A 245 10.24 4.49 8.30
C CYS A 245 11.36 3.51 7.94
N THR A 246 12.39 3.44 8.79
CA THR A 246 13.38 2.37 8.72
C THR A 246 12.80 1.06 9.26
N PRO A 247 13.44 -0.11 9.01
CA PRO A 247 13.04 -1.36 9.65
C PRO A 247 12.97 -1.27 11.19
N GLU A 248 13.91 -0.56 11.82
CA GLU A 248 13.94 -0.37 13.28
C GLU A 248 12.74 0.46 13.76
N GLN A 249 12.41 1.54 13.03
CA GLN A 249 11.25 2.38 13.33
C GLN A 249 9.92 1.63 13.09
N ALA A 250 9.86 0.74 12.10
CA ALA A 250 8.71 -0.12 11.88
C ALA A 250 8.47 -1.07 13.08
N ILE A 251 9.55 -1.68 13.59
CA ILE A 251 9.51 -2.52 14.79
C ILE A 251 9.12 -1.71 16.02
N GLU A 252 9.64 -0.49 16.16
CA GLU A 252 9.31 0.43 17.25
C GLU A 252 7.80 0.75 17.26
N MET A 253 7.24 1.15 16.12
CA MET A 253 5.82 1.46 15.99
C MET A 253 4.93 0.22 16.20
N ALA A 254 5.30 -0.94 15.64
CA ALA A 254 4.57 -2.19 15.87
C ALA A 254 4.57 -2.58 17.36
N SER A 255 5.72 -2.43 18.03
CA SER A 255 5.86 -2.66 19.48
C SER A 255 5.06 -1.64 20.29
N ALA A 256 5.06 -0.38 19.88
CA ALA A 256 4.25 0.68 20.48
C ALA A 256 2.75 0.38 20.36
N ALA A 257 2.29 -0.22 19.26
CA ALA A 257 0.91 -0.70 19.13
C ALA A 257 0.59 -1.97 19.96
N GLY A 258 1.61 -2.65 20.49
CA GLY A 258 1.45 -3.93 21.18
C GLY A 258 1.18 -5.11 20.24
N ALA A 259 1.70 -5.04 19.00
CA ALA A 259 1.60 -6.12 18.04
C ALA A 259 2.45 -7.33 18.44
N ARG A 260 1.86 -8.53 18.34
CA ARG A 260 2.57 -9.78 18.63
C ARG A 260 3.52 -10.18 17.49
N PHE A 261 3.13 -9.92 16.25
CA PHE A 261 3.93 -10.19 15.05
C PHE A 261 4.04 -8.93 14.18
N ILE A 262 5.14 -8.82 13.46
CA ILE A 262 5.34 -7.84 12.40
C ILE A 262 5.48 -8.58 11.07
N MET A 263 4.87 -8.03 10.02
CA MET A 263 4.97 -8.49 8.64
C MET A 263 5.45 -7.37 7.75
#